data_AF-A0A2N2IX13-F1
#
_entry.id   AF-A0A2N2IX13-F1
#
_cell.length_a   1.000
_cell.length_b   1.000
_cell.length_c   1.000
_cell.angle_alpha   90.00
_cell.angle_beta   90.00
_cell.angle_gamma   90.00
#
_symmetry.space_group_name_H-M   'P 1'
#
loop_
_entity.id
_entity.type
_entity.pdbx_description
1 polymer ?
#
loop_
_entity_poly.entity_id
_entity_poly.type
_entity_poly.pdbx_seq_one_letter_code
_entity_poly.pdbx_strand_id
1 'polypeptide(L)'
;MNRRAQFAHFLEHKICEYHFLLSEFIIICDRSLENFNTKHEQLEGDGKLINYRFSALASQVQTLKDIVPVLVDKTVAWSDFADVRHTDFMHGARNAMTHDGNPLVNLWVDGKYYVAGPFVRYDTIKKKTIKVTPPLVDVKTSTLEFTNDLAIKIHKLIESVASEPEIALPVYGIEFFDKAIQHPAIPQFAKELYVSSDKSAVNEQDHSRVVKIKTELDTLLAYCSAGLSIK
;
A
#
# COMPACT_ATOMS: atom_id res chain seq x y z
N MET A 1 5.13 -25.15 -2.41
CA MET A 1 4.94 -23.70 -2.57
C MET A 1 5.06 -23.04 -1.20
N ASN A 2 6.10 -22.23 -0.95
CA ASN A 2 6.31 -21.63 0.37
C ASN A 2 5.42 -20.39 0.54
N ARG A 3 4.47 -20.46 1.49
CA ARG A 3 3.48 -19.39 1.72
C ARG A 3 4.14 -18.05 2.11
N ARG A 4 5.18 -18.05 2.93
CA ARG A 4 5.86 -16.83 3.38
C ARG A 4 6.69 -16.21 2.26
N ALA A 5 7.34 -17.03 1.44
CA ALA A 5 7.95 -16.57 0.20
C ALA A 5 6.90 -15.91 -0.72
N GLN A 6 5.73 -16.48 -0.89
CA GLN A 6 4.70 -15.84 -1.71
C GLN A 6 4.23 -14.51 -1.13
N PHE A 7 3.95 -14.45 0.16
CA PHE A 7 3.47 -13.23 0.78
C PHE A 7 4.52 -12.12 0.82
N ALA A 8 5.82 -12.44 0.88
CA ALA A 8 6.84 -11.40 0.81
C ALA A 8 7.05 -10.93 -0.64
N HIS A 9 6.77 -11.78 -1.64
CA HIS A 9 6.73 -11.32 -3.04
C HIS A 9 5.56 -10.35 -3.23
N PHE A 10 4.42 -10.75 -2.66
CA PHE A 10 3.21 -9.97 -2.73
C PHE A 10 3.35 -8.66 -1.98
N LEU A 11 4.06 -8.63 -0.84
CA LEU A 11 4.36 -7.40 -0.11
C LEU A 11 5.17 -6.43 -0.97
N GLU A 12 6.26 -6.89 -1.58
CA GLU A 12 7.09 -6.09 -2.50
C GLU A 12 6.21 -5.41 -3.55
N HIS A 13 5.41 -6.19 -4.28
CA HIS A 13 4.49 -5.67 -5.28
C HIS A 13 3.46 -4.68 -4.71
N LYS A 14 2.93 -4.96 -3.51
CA LYS A 14 1.93 -4.11 -2.87
C LYS A 14 2.49 -2.81 -2.33
N ILE A 15 3.78 -2.77 -1.96
CA ILE A 15 4.46 -1.51 -1.64
C ILE A 15 4.60 -0.66 -2.90
N CYS A 16 5.01 -1.23 -4.04
CA CYS A 16 5.10 -0.50 -5.31
C CYS A 16 3.73 0.01 -5.76
N GLU A 17 2.69 -0.82 -5.68
CA GLU A 17 1.31 -0.42 -6.00
C GLU A 17 0.81 0.70 -5.08
N TYR A 18 1.09 0.60 -3.78
CA TYR A 18 0.77 1.63 -2.81
C TYR A 18 1.48 2.95 -3.14
N HIS A 19 2.77 2.91 -3.46
CA HIS A 19 3.55 4.07 -3.86
C HIS A 19 2.98 4.73 -5.12
N PHE A 20 2.63 3.96 -6.15
CA PHE A 20 1.98 4.48 -7.35
C PHE A 20 0.64 5.17 -7.04
N LEU A 21 -0.21 4.55 -6.22
CA LEU A 21 -1.48 5.15 -5.84
C LEU A 21 -1.30 6.42 -5.00
N LEU A 22 -0.25 6.44 -4.17
CA LEU A 22 0.11 7.61 -3.38
C LEU A 22 0.54 8.73 -4.32
N SER A 23 1.44 8.47 -5.28
CA SER A 23 1.87 9.51 -6.21
C SER A 23 0.71 10.09 -7.01
N GLU A 24 -0.22 9.26 -7.47
CA GLU A 24 -1.43 9.73 -8.17
C GLU A 24 -2.32 10.62 -7.28
N PHE A 25 -2.46 10.28 -6.00
CA PHE A 25 -3.21 11.09 -5.04
C PHE A 25 -2.53 12.43 -4.76
N ILE A 26 -1.21 12.43 -4.58
CA ILE A 26 -0.42 13.64 -4.32
C ILE A 26 -0.44 14.57 -5.52
N ILE A 27 -0.32 14.06 -6.75
CA ILE A 27 -0.41 14.85 -7.99
C ILE A 27 -1.71 15.66 -8.05
N ILE A 28 -2.85 15.08 -7.66
CA ILE A 28 -4.13 15.79 -7.63
C ILE A 28 -4.12 16.91 -6.59
N CYS A 29 -3.56 16.64 -5.41
CA CYS A 29 -3.44 17.64 -4.35
C CYS A 29 -2.55 18.80 -4.78
N ASP A 30 -1.40 18.50 -5.39
CA ASP A 30 -0.42 19.50 -5.84
C ASP A 30 -0.97 20.34 -6.98
N ARG A 31 -1.60 19.71 -7.97
CA ARG A 31 -2.30 20.41 -9.05
C ARG A 31 -3.38 21.33 -8.51
N SER A 32 -4.15 20.89 -7.51
CA SER A 32 -5.20 21.72 -6.93
C SER A 32 -4.64 22.95 -6.21
N LEU A 33 -3.52 22.81 -5.51
CA LEU A 33 -2.84 23.91 -4.85
C LEU A 33 -2.22 24.88 -5.87
N GLU A 34 -1.59 24.36 -6.92
CA GLU A 34 -1.03 25.15 -8.02
C GLU A 34 -2.12 25.97 -8.73
N ASN A 35 -3.25 25.34 -9.06
CA ASN A 35 -4.40 26.02 -9.67
C ASN A 35 -4.90 27.16 -8.78
N PHE A 36 -5.06 26.92 -7.48
CA PHE A 36 -5.45 27.96 -6.53
C PHE A 36 -4.45 29.12 -6.50
N ASN A 37 -3.16 28.83 -6.41
CA ASN A 37 -2.10 29.85 -6.38
C ASN A 37 -2.03 30.67 -7.67
N THR A 38 -2.37 30.05 -8.81
CA THR A 38 -2.44 30.70 -10.12
C THR A 38 -3.81 31.34 -10.40
N LYS A 39 -4.71 31.37 -9.42
CA LYS A 39 -6.08 31.94 -9.49
C LYS A 39 -6.97 31.27 -10.54
N HIS A 40 -6.71 30.00 -10.84
CA HIS A 40 -7.62 29.17 -11.60
C HIS A 40 -8.69 28.56 -10.67
N GLU A 41 -9.89 28.36 -11.21
CA GLU A 41 -10.95 27.65 -10.51
C GLU A 41 -10.59 26.18 -10.28
N GLN A 42 -11.26 25.55 -9.31
CA GLN A 42 -11.18 24.11 -9.13
C GLN A 42 -11.69 23.40 -10.38
N LEU A 43 -10.95 22.40 -10.88
CA LEU A 43 -11.38 21.64 -12.05
C LEU A 43 -12.62 20.81 -11.73
N GLU A 44 -13.58 20.83 -12.64
CA GLU A 44 -14.78 20.00 -12.51
C GLU A 44 -14.39 18.52 -12.38
N GLY A 45 -14.92 17.85 -11.36
CA GLY A 45 -14.69 16.42 -11.11
C GLY A 45 -13.48 16.10 -10.21
N ASP A 46 -12.62 17.06 -9.88
CA ASP A 46 -11.47 16.82 -8.97
C ASP A 46 -11.92 16.31 -7.59
N GLY A 47 -13.05 16.82 -7.06
CA GLY A 47 -13.63 16.34 -5.81
C GLY A 47 -14.08 14.86 -5.83
N LYS A 48 -14.48 14.33 -7.00
CA LYS A 48 -14.77 12.89 -7.14
C LYS A 48 -13.48 12.10 -7.26
N LEU A 49 -12.55 12.60 -8.09
CA LEU A 49 -11.28 11.93 -8.35
C LEU A 49 -10.44 11.77 -7.08
N ILE A 50 -10.38 12.81 -6.23
CA ILE A 50 -9.65 12.74 -4.95
C ILE A 50 -10.23 11.67 -4.02
N ASN A 51 -11.56 11.51 -3.97
CA ASN A 51 -12.21 10.46 -3.18
C ASN A 51 -11.92 9.05 -3.75
N TYR A 52 -11.89 8.89 -5.09
CA TYR A 52 -11.54 7.61 -5.70
C TYR A 52 -10.11 7.18 -5.34
N ARG A 53 -9.15 8.12 -5.45
CA ARG A 53 -7.75 7.86 -5.11
C ARG A 53 -7.56 7.63 -3.61
N PHE A 54 -8.20 8.43 -2.76
CA PHE A 54 -8.14 8.25 -1.31
C PHE A 54 -8.73 6.91 -0.87
N SER A 55 -9.86 6.49 -1.45
CA SER A 55 -10.48 5.19 -1.18
C SER A 55 -9.58 4.02 -1.61
N ALA A 56 -8.96 4.12 -2.80
CA ALA A 56 -8.01 3.12 -3.28
C ALA A 56 -6.80 3.00 -2.35
N LEU A 57 -6.22 4.13 -1.93
CA LEU A 57 -5.13 4.18 -0.97
C LEU A 57 -5.49 3.55 0.37
N ALA A 58 -6.60 3.98 0.98
CA ALA A 58 -7.05 3.48 2.26
C ALA A 58 -7.30 1.96 2.22
N SER A 59 -7.79 1.44 1.08
CA SER A 59 -7.96 0.01 0.87
C SER A 59 -6.64 -0.75 0.82
N GLN A 60 -5.62 -0.19 0.16
CA GLN A 60 -4.29 -0.82 0.12
C GLN A 60 -3.59 -0.83 1.48
N VAL A 61 -3.85 0.15 2.36
CA VAL A 61 -3.35 0.09 3.74
C VAL A 61 -3.81 -1.19 4.44
N GLN A 62 -5.08 -1.57 4.27
CA GLN A 62 -5.61 -2.83 4.83
C GLN A 62 -4.87 -4.03 4.23
N THR A 63 -4.62 -4.03 2.91
CA THR A 63 -3.85 -5.09 2.25
C THR A 63 -2.44 -5.23 2.82
N LEU A 64 -1.70 -4.13 2.97
CA LEU A 64 -0.36 -4.14 3.57
C LEU A 64 -0.41 -4.71 5.01
N LYS A 65 -1.35 -4.25 5.83
CA LYS A 65 -1.55 -4.72 7.21
C LYS A 65 -1.97 -6.19 7.31
N ASP A 66 -2.64 -6.75 6.31
CA ASP A 66 -3.05 -8.16 6.30
C ASP A 66 -1.97 -9.11 5.77
N ILE A 67 -1.00 -8.60 5.02
CA ILE A 67 0.18 -9.37 4.59
C ILE A 67 1.14 -9.61 5.76
N VAL A 68 1.38 -8.58 6.57
CA VAL A 68 2.33 -8.62 7.70
C VAL A 68 2.16 -9.86 8.60
N PRO A 69 0.96 -10.21 9.12
CA PRO A 69 0.78 -11.38 9.97
C PRO A 69 1.33 -12.68 9.40
N VAL A 70 1.23 -12.87 8.08
CA VAL A 70 1.74 -14.08 7.40
C VAL A 70 3.26 -14.09 7.39
N LEU A 71 3.89 -12.92 7.27
CA LEU A 71 5.34 -12.79 7.23
C LEU A 71 5.97 -12.94 8.61
N VAL A 72 5.37 -12.35 9.64
CA VAL A 72 5.91 -12.40 11.01
C VAL A 72 5.44 -13.59 11.84
N ASP A 73 4.60 -14.45 11.25
CA ASP A 73 3.95 -15.62 11.87
C ASP A 73 3.29 -15.30 13.23
N LYS A 74 2.68 -14.12 13.32
CA LYS A 74 2.02 -13.61 14.52
C LYS A 74 0.77 -12.84 14.14
N THR A 75 -0.23 -12.82 15.03
CA THR A 75 -1.38 -11.93 14.87
C THR A 75 -0.91 -10.48 14.92
N VAL A 76 -1.32 -9.70 13.91
CA VAL A 76 -1.12 -8.25 13.88
C VAL A 76 -2.47 -7.57 13.69
N ALA A 77 -2.86 -6.80 14.69
CA ALA A 77 -4.06 -6.00 14.77
C ALA A 77 -3.77 -4.51 14.51
N TRP A 78 -4.83 -3.72 14.32
CA TRP A 78 -4.69 -2.26 14.16
C TRP A 78 -4.08 -1.57 15.39
N SER A 79 -4.27 -2.12 16.58
CA SER A 79 -3.64 -1.63 17.82
C SER A 79 -2.11 -1.72 17.77
N ASP A 80 -1.54 -2.62 16.98
CA ASP A 80 -0.08 -2.72 16.83
C ASP A 80 0.51 -1.55 16.03
N PHE A 81 -0.33 -0.74 15.39
CA PHE A 81 0.01 0.49 14.66
C PHE A 81 -0.42 1.75 15.42
N ALA A 82 -0.69 1.66 16.73
CA ALA A 82 -1.10 2.82 17.53
C ALA A 82 -0.03 3.93 17.59
N ASP A 83 1.24 3.60 17.34
CA ASP A 83 2.37 4.54 17.23
C ASP A 83 2.49 5.22 15.86
N VAL A 84 1.73 4.77 14.85
CA VAL A 84 1.68 5.38 13.52
C VAL A 84 0.68 6.54 13.54
N ARG A 85 1.13 7.75 13.16
CA ARG A 85 0.25 8.94 13.13
C ARG A 85 -0.94 8.71 12.23
N HIS A 86 -2.11 9.19 12.66
CA HIS A 86 -3.38 9.10 11.92
C HIS A 86 -3.93 7.67 11.72
N THR A 87 -3.43 6.65 12.43
CA THR A 87 -3.93 5.27 12.30
C THR A 87 -5.44 5.15 12.51
N ASP A 88 -5.98 5.76 13.56
CA ASP A 88 -7.42 5.71 13.83
C ASP A 88 -8.25 6.36 12.71
N PHE A 89 -7.73 7.46 12.15
CA PHE A 89 -8.35 8.11 11.00
C PHE A 89 -8.29 7.23 9.77
N MET A 90 -7.14 6.70 9.38
CA MET A 90 -7.00 5.87 8.18
C MET A 90 -7.79 4.57 8.26
N HIS A 91 -7.77 3.91 9.42
CA HIS A 91 -8.58 2.72 9.67
C HIS A 91 -10.08 3.04 9.66
N GLY A 92 -10.49 4.14 10.31
CA GLY A 92 -11.87 4.62 10.30
C GLY A 92 -12.33 4.98 8.88
N ALA A 93 -11.48 5.68 8.13
CA ALA A 93 -11.74 6.17 6.80
C ALA A 93 -11.93 5.04 5.80
N ARG A 94 -11.00 4.08 5.78
CA ARG A 94 -11.13 2.86 4.99
C ARG A 94 -12.48 2.20 5.23
N ASN A 95 -12.85 2.03 6.49
CA ASN A 95 -14.07 1.30 6.82
C ASN A 95 -15.34 2.07 6.46
N ALA A 96 -15.36 3.40 6.67
CA ALA A 96 -16.50 4.22 6.27
C ALA A 96 -16.69 4.22 4.74
N MET A 97 -15.60 4.26 3.96
CA MET A 97 -15.67 4.19 2.50
C MET A 97 -16.08 2.80 2.00
N THR A 98 -15.50 1.73 2.55
CA THR A 98 -15.75 0.35 2.08
C THR A 98 -17.08 -0.23 2.54
N HIS A 99 -17.44 -0.04 3.81
CA HIS A 99 -18.61 -0.71 4.42
C HIS A 99 -19.83 0.19 4.50
N ASP A 100 -19.63 1.50 4.63
CA ASP A 100 -20.73 2.46 4.84
C ASP A 100 -21.00 3.33 3.60
N GLY A 101 -20.20 3.18 2.53
CA GLY A 101 -20.38 3.90 1.27
C GLY A 101 -20.16 5.41 1.37
N ASN A 102 -19.41 5.88 2.37
CA ASN A 102 -19.28 7.29 2.69
C ASN A 102 -17.99 7.91 2.11
N PRO A 103 -18.03 8.74 1.05
CA PRO A 103 -16.88 9.50 0.58
C PRO A 103 -16.52 10.59 1.59
N LEU A 104 -15.24 10.67 1.96
CA LEU A 104 -14.82 11.42 3.15
C LEU A 104 -14.20 12.79 2.84
N VAL A 105 -13.52 12.93 1.71
CA VAL A 105 -12.88 14.19 1.33
C VAL A 105 -13.95 15.11 0.78
N ASN A 106 -14.45 16.02 1.60
CA ASN A 106 -15.67 16.78 1.34
C ASN A 106 -15.55 18.28 1.61
N LEU A 107 -14.35 18.77 1.92
CA LEU A 107 -14.05 20.19 2.06
C LEU A 107 -12.83 20.55 1.22
N TRP A 108 -12.92 21.67 0.52
CA TRP A 108 -11.81 22.26 -0.22
C TRP A 108 -11.69 23.73 0.17
N VAL A 109 -10.50 24.13 0.63
CA VAL A 109 -10.19 25.49 1.08
C VAL A 109 -8.75 25.80 0.69
N ASP A 110 -8.52 26.96 0.10
CA ASP A 110 -7.19 27.46 -0.28
C ASP A 110 -6.35 26.46 -1.10
N GLY A 111 -6.98 25.79 -2.07
CA GLY A 111 -6.30 24.81 -2.92
C GLY A 111 -6.09 23.44 -2.28
N LYS A 112 -6.48 23.24 -1.02
CA LYS A 112 -6.24 22.03 -0.24
C LYS A 112 -7.53 21.28 0.07
N TYR A 113 -7.40 19.96 0.20
CA TYR A 113 -8.51 19.05 0.47
C TYR A 113 -8.54 18.62 1.95
N TYR A 114 -9.74 18.51 2.50
CA TYR A 114 -9.98 18.20 3.90
C TYR A 114 -11.18 17.26 4.07
N VAL A 115 -11.24 16.63 5.24
CA VAL A 115 -12.47 16.05 5.77
C VAL A 115 -13.07 17.08 6.73
N ALA A 116 -14.26 17.60 6.41
CA ALA A 116 -14.85 18.79 7.04
C ALA A 116 -15.07 18.66 8.55
N GLY A 117 -15.24 17.45 9.05
CA GLY A 117 -15.48 17.21 10.47
C GLY A 117 -15.57 15.73 10.81
N PRO A 118 -15.83 15.41 12.08
CA PRO A 118 -15.98 14.04 12.53
C PRO A 118 -17.07 13.30 11.74
N PHE A 119 -16.76 12.09 11.32
CA PHE A 119 -17.71 11.20 10.66
C PHE A 119 -18.02 10.01 11.55
N VAL A 120 -19.14 9.38 11.24
CA VAL A 120 -19.65 8.23 11.96
C VAL A 120 -19.56 7.03 11.04
N ARG A 121 -19.05 5.93 11.59
CA ARG A 121 -19.12 4.62 10.95
C ARG A 121 -19.88 3.63 11.83
N TYR A 122 -20.50 2.63 11.22
CA TYR A 122 -21.17 1.57 11.96
C TYR A 122 -20.30 0.32 12.02
N ASP A 123 -19.98 -0.15 13.21
CA ASP A 123 -19.31 -1.43 13.43
C ASP A 123 -20.39 -2.52 13.50
N THR A 124 -20.57 -3.23 12.38
CA THR A 124 -21.56 -4.31 12.25
C THR A 124 -21.29 -5.47 13.18
N ILE A 125 -20.02 -5.75 13.51
CA ILE A 125 -19.60 -6.85 14.38
C ILE A 125 -19.94 -6.51 15.83
N LYS A 126 -19.56 -5.30 16.27
CA LYS A 126 -19.79 -4.84 17.65
C LYS A 126 -21.15 -4.19 17.85
N LYS A 127 -21.96 -4.08 16.79
CA LYS A 127 -23.26 -3.40 16.74
C LYS A 127 -23.21 -2.01 17.38
N LYS A 128 -22.18 -1.24 17.06
CA LYS A 128 -21.95 0.07 17.68
C LYS A 128 -21.53 1.13 16.68
N THR A 129 -21.92 2.35 17.00
CA THR A 129 -21.51 3.55 16.29
C THR A 129 -20.12 3.98 16.75
N ILE A 130 -19.20 4.19 15.82
CA ILE A 130 -17.86 4.71 16.11
C ILE A 130 -17.72 6.08 15.47
N LYS A 131 -17.40 7.08 16.29
CA LYS A 131 -17.06 8.43 15.83
C LYS A 131 -15.57 8.47 15.52
N VAL A 132 -15.22 8.90 14.32
CA VAL A 132 -13.84 9.10 13.86
C VAL A 132 -13.62 10.58 13.68
N THR A 133 -12.55 11.10 14.29
CA THR A 133 -12.16 12.50 14.17
C THR A 133 -11.09 12.62 13.10
N PRO A 134 -11.30 13.42 12.04
CA PRO A 134 -10.26 13.64 11.04
C PRO A 134 -9.10 14.47 11.59
N PRO A 135 -7.91 14.37 10.99
CA PRO A 135 -6.79 15.27 11.26
C PRO A 135 -7.18 16.72 10.98
N LEU A 136 -6.56 17.67 11.71
CA LEU A 136 -6.74 19.11 11.46
C LEU A 136 -5.96 19.62 10.24
N VAL A 137 -5.01 18.81 9.76
CA VAL A 137 -4.23 19.10 8.55
C VAL A 137 -4.97 18.60 7.31
N ASP A 138 -4.56 19.09 6.14
CA ASP A 138 -5.12 18.63 4.87
C ASP A 138 -4.82 17.14 4.61
N VAL A 139 -5.63 16.51 3.75
CA VAL A 139 -5.55 15.07 3.49
C VAL A 139 -4.25 14.66 2.80
N LYS A 140 -3.56 15.55 2.07
CA LYS A 140 -2.23 15.29 1.53
C LYS A 140 -1.25 15.11 2.69
N THR A 141 -1.19 16.10 3.59
CA THR A 141 -0.30 16.08 4.75
C THR A 141 -0.55 14.87 5.63
N SER A 142 -1.79 14.61 6.04
CA SER A 142 -2.08 13.46 6.91
C SER A 142 -1.75 12.11 6.25
N THR A 143 -1.96 11.98 4.94
CA THR A 143 -1.67 10.74 4.21
C THR A 143 -0.16 10.50 4.09
N LEU A 144 0.63 11.55 3.82
CA LEU A 144 2.10 11.45 3.78
C LEU A 144 2.68 11.13 5.16
N GLU A 145 2.19 11.78 6.23
CA GLU A 145 2.63 11.49 7.60
C GLU A 145 2.29 10.05 8.02
N PHE A 146 1.07 9.60 7.76
CA PHE A 146 0.65 8.22 8.01
C PHE A 146 1.52 7.23 7.24
N THR A 147 1.72 7.48 5.94
CA THR A 147 2.49 6.57 5.07
C THR A 147 3.93 6.46 5.55
N ASN A 148 4.56 7.59 5.88
CA ASN A 148 5.93 7.61 6.38
C ASN A 148 6.07 6.71 7.61
N ASP A 149 5.20 6.88 8.59
CA ASP A 149 5.24 6.13 9.84
C ASP A 149 4.87 4.65 9.62
N LEU A 150 3.91 4.36 8.74
CA LEU A 150 3.53 3.00 8.35
C LEU A 150 4.71 2.28 7.68
N ALA A 151 5.42 2.94 6.75
CA ALA A 151 6.57 2.38 6.07
C ALA A 151 7.71 2.06 7.06
N ILE A 152 7.99 2.95 8.02
CA ILE A 152 8.93 2.67 9.13
C ILE A 152 8.49 1.44 9.93
N LYS A 153 7.19 1.34 10.25
CA LYS A 153 6.65 0.21 11.03
C LYS A 153 6.79 -1.10 10.27
N ILE A 154 6.42 -1.14 8.99
CA ILE A 154 6.57 -2.33 8.14
C ILE A 154 8.06 -2.67 8.00
N HIS A 155 8.93 -1.69 7.80
CA HIS A 155 10.38 -1.93 7.72
C HIS A 155 10.90 -2.65 8.96
N LYS A 156 10.53 -2.20 10.17
CA LYS A 156 10.92 -2.86 11.43
C LYS A 156 10.38 -4.29 11.54
N LEU A 157 9.15 -4.52 11.08
CA LEU A 157 8.54 -5.86 11.08
C LEU A 157 9.27 -6.80 10.13
N ILE A 158 9.64 -6.33 8.94
CA ILE A 158 10.40 -7.13 7.96
C ILE A 158 11.83 -7.39 8.42
N GLU A 159 12.47 -6.43 9.10
CA GLU A 159 13.78 -6.63 9.73
C GLU A 159 13.75 -7.80 10.72
N SER A 160 12.68 -7.94 11.50
CA SER A 160 12.56 -9.00 12.51
C SER A 160 12.54 -10.42 11.95
N VAL A 161 12.26 -10.56 10.65
CA VAL A 161 12.18 -11.85 9.94
C VAL A 161 13.22 -11.96 8.83
N ALA A 162 14.13 -10.99 8.72
CA ALA A 162 15.08 -10.88 7.61
C ALA A 162 16.00 -12.10 7.46
N SER A 163 16.37 -12.73 8.58
CA SER A 163 17.24 -13.89 8.63
C SER A 163 16.51 -15.23 8.44
N GLU A 164 15.20 -15.23 8.25
CA GLU A 164 14.42 -16.46 8.17
C GLU A 164 14.50 -17.10 6.76
N PRO A 165 15.00 -18.34 6.63
CA PRO A 165 15.24 -18.96 5.32
C PRO A 165 13.98 -19.09 4.46
N GLU A 166 12.81 -19.24 5.07
CA GLU A 166 11.52 -19.41 4.38
C GLU A 166 11.13 -18.21 3.50
N ILE A 167 11.60 -17.00 3.85
CA ILE A 167 11.30 -15.78 3.10
C ILE A 167 12.18 -15.65 1.86
N ALA A 168 13.38 -16.22 1.91
CA ALA A 168 14.37 -16.24 0.84
C ALA A 168 14.14 -17.37 -0.18
N LEU A 169 13.26 -18.33 0.10
CA LEU A 169 12.95 -19.39 -0.85
C LEU A 169 12.32 -18.84 -2.15
N PRO A 170 12.54 -19.52 -3.29
CA PRO A 170 11.85 -19.19 -4.53
C PRO A 170 10.32 -19.23 -4.38
N VAL A 171 9.65 -18.27 -5.04
CA VAL A 171 8.18 -18.17 -5.07
C VAL A 171 7.57 -19.37 -5.79
N TYR A 172 8.19 -19.76 -6.91
CA TYR A 172 7.77 -20.85 -7.77
C TYR A 172 8.84 -21.92 -7.79
N GLY A 173 8.43 -23.18 -7.59
CA GLY A 173 9.28 -24.34 -7.81
C GLY A 173 9.28 -24.78 -9.27
N ILE A 174 10.14 -25.73 -9.61
CA ILE A 174 10.23 -26.30 -10.96
C ILE A 174 8.88 -26.84 -11.44
N GLU A 175 8.04 -27.39 -10.55
CA GLU A 175 6.73 -27.94 -10.95
C GLU A 175 5.77 -26.86 -11.49
N PHE A 176 5.91 -25.61 -11.05
CA PHE A 176 5.15 -24.50 -11.63
C PHE A 176 5.58 -24.26 -13.08
N PHE A 177 6.89 -24.18 -13.33
CA PHE A 177 7.43 -23.94 -14.67
C PHE A 177 7.14 -25.10 -15.63
N ASP A 178 7.19 -26.35 -15.14
CA ASP A 178 6.82 -27.54 -15.93
C ASP A 178 5.36 -27.50 -16.39
N LYS A 179 4.45 -26.90 -15.61
CA LYS A 179 3.06 -26.68 -16.02
C LYS A 179 2.93 -25.43 -16.89
N ALA A 180 3.60 -24.35 -16.53
CA ALA A 180 3.52 -23.07 -17.24
C ALA A 180 3.99 -23.22 -18.70
N ILE A 181 5.07 -23.98 -18.95
CA ILE A 181 5.61 -24.19 -20.29
C ILE A 181 4.62 -24.87 -21.25
N GLN A 182 3.62 -25.58 -20.73
CA GLN A 182 2.58 -26.22 -21.53
C GLN A 182 1.51 -25.24 -22.03
N HIS A 183 1.52 -23.99 -21.56
CA HIS A 183 0.50 -23.00 -21.92
C HIS A 183 0.46 -22.79 -23.46
N PRO A 184 -0.74 -22.72 -24.08
CA PRO A 184 -0.88 -22.62 -25.54
C PRO A 184 -0.21 -21.37 -26.16
N ALA A 185 -0.10 -20.29 -25.38
CA ALA A 185 0.56 -19.06 -25.82
C ALA A 185 2.09 -19.17 -25.94
N ILE A 186 2.71 -20.23 -25.38
CA ILE A 186 4.16 -20.41 -25.44
C ILE A 186 4.51 -21.10 -26.77
N PRO A 187 5.40 -20.52 -27.58
CA PRO A 187 5.76 -21.09 -28.87
C PRO A 187 6.59 -22.37 -28.71
N GLN A 188 6.49 -23.27 -29.69
CA GLN A 188 7.09 -24.61 -29.63
C GLN A 188 8.61 -24.58 -29.38
N PHE A 189 9.33 -23.65 -30.02
CA PHE A 189 10.78 -23.52 -29.81
C PHE A 189 11.15 -23.22 -28.35
N ALA A 190 10.34 -22.45 -27.62
CA ALA A 190 10.60 -22.12 -26.22
C ALA A 190 10.33 -23.33 -25.31
N LYS A 191 9.35 -24.17 -25.67
CA LYS A 191 9.09 -25.44 -24.98
C LYS A 191 10.29 -26.39 -25.13
N GLU A 192 10.81 -26.50 -26.34
CA GLU A 192 12.00 -27.33 -26.64
C GLU A 192 13.25 -26.83 -25.91
N LEU A 193 13.45 -25.50 -25.87
CA LEU A 193 14.53 -24.88 -25.11
C LEU A 193 14.41 -25.18 -23.61
N TYR A 194 13.21 -25.07 -23.05
CA TYR A 194 12.97 -25.39 -21.63
C TYR A 194 13.23 -26.87 -21.31
N VAL A 195 12.80 -27.81 -22.17
CA VAL A 195 13.03 -29.25 -21.98
C VAL A 195 14.52 -29.60 -21.98
N SER A 196 15.31 -28.89 -22.79
CA SER A 196 16.77 -29.08 -22.89
C SER A 196 17.59 -28.29 -21.86
N SER A 197 16.96 -27.41 -21.08
CA SER A 197 17.63 -26.59 -20.08
C SER A 197 18.01 -27.36 -18.80
N ASP A 198 19.14 -26.97 -18.18
CA ASP A 198 19.49 -27.42 -16.84
C ASP A 198 18.60 -26.74 -15.80
N LYS A 199 17.79 -27.54 -15.11
CA LYS A 199 16.81 -27.06 -14.12
C LYS A 199 17.42 -26.85 -12.73
N SER A 200 18.70 -27.19 -12.52
CA SER A 200 19.39 -27.01 -11.23
C SER A 200 19.64 -25.54 -10.86
N ALA A 201 19.71 -24.64 -11.86
CA ALA A 201 19.97 -23.22 -11.70
C ALA A 201 18.81 -22.40 -11.07
N VAL A 202 17.61 -22.98 -10.94
CA VAL A 202 16.44 -22.30 -10.33
C VAL A 202 16.69 -21.97 -8.84
N ASN A 203 17.64 -22.66 -8.20
CA ASN A 203 18.01 -22.45 -6.81
C ASN A 203 19.08 -21.37 -6.59
N GLU A 204 19.71 -20.84 -7.66
CA GLU A 204 20.87 -19.93 -7.56
C GLU A 204 20.52 -18.45 -7.72
N GLN A 205 19.25 -18.09 -7.96
CA GLN A 205 18.91 -16.68 -8.07
C GLN A 205 18.98 -15.99 -6.70
N ASP A 206 20.02 -15.18 -6.57
CA ASP A 206 20.30 -14.24 -5.48
C ASP A 206 19.11 -13.33 -5.21
N HIS A 207 18.29 -13.71 -4.23
CA HIS A 207 17.07 -12.99 -3.86
C HIS A 207 17.00 -12.81 -2.36
N SER A 208 17.77 -11.87 -1.82
CA SER A 208 17.29 -11.23 -0.59
C SER A 208 16.05 -10.38 -0.95
N ARG A 209 14.88 -11.03 -1.06
CA ARG A 209 13.58 -10.33 -1.21
C ARG A 209 13.36 -9.34 -0.08
N VAL A 210 13.91 -9.64 1.08
CA VAL A 210 14.00 -8.71 2.20
C VAL A 210 14.70 -7.41 1.79
N VAL A 211 15.84 -7.48 1.09
CA VAL A 211 16.51 -6.29 0.55
C VAL A 211 15.62 -5.55 -0.44
N LYS A 212 14.95 -6.24 -1.38
CA LYS A 212 14.02 -5.60 -2.33
C LYS A 212 12.88 -4.87 -1.61
N ILE A 213 12.21 -5.53 -0.67
CA ILE A 213 11.15 -4.93 0.15
C ILE A 213 11.67 -3.69 0.89
N LYS A 214 12.86 -3.76 1.50
CA LYS A 214 13.47 -2.62 2.20
C LYS A 214 13.76 -1.47 1.24
N THR A 215 14.34 -1.73 0.08
CA THR A 215 14.58 -0.71 -0.95
C THR A 215 13.30 0.00 -1.38
N GLU A 216 12.20 -0.74 -1.57
CA GLU A 216 10.90 -0.14 -1.93
C GLU A 216 10.31 0.67 -0.77
N LEU A 217 10.47 0.22 0.48
CA LEU A 217 10.06 1.00 1.66
C LEU A 217 10.90 2.27 1.80
N ASP A 218 12.22 2.20 1.61
CA ASP A 218 13.12 3.36 1.67
C ASP A 218 12.78 4.38 0.58
N THR A 219 12.43 3.90 -0.62
CA THR A 219 11.93 4.75 -1.71
C THR A 219 10.64 5.46 -1.31
N LEU A 220 9.69 4.75 -0.69
CA LEU A 220 8.45 5.32 -0.20
C LEU A 220 8.69 6.35 0.92
N LEU A 221 9.65 6.09 1.82
CA LEU A 221 10.05 7.02 2.88
C LEU A 221 10.67 8.30 2.33
N ALA A 222 11.56 8.17 1.34
CA ALA A 222 12.15 9.31 0.65
C ALA A 222 11.07 10.14 -0.05
N TYR A 223 10.12 9.49 -0.73
CA TYR A 223 8.98 10.16 -1.37
C TYR A 223 8.14 10.96 -0.36
N CYS A 224 7.80 10.34 0.79
CA CYS A 224 7.02 11.02 1.82
C CYS A 224 7.79 12.19 2.44
N SER A 225 9.07 12.01 2.71
CA SER A 225 9.94 13.05 3.29
C SER A 225 10.07 14.26 2.36
N ALA A 226 10.23 14.02 1.06
CA ALA A 226 10.24 15.09 0.05
C ALA A 226 8.90 15.84 0.02
N GLY A 227 7.77 15.10 0.01
CA GLY A 227 6.43 15.69 -0.01
C GLY A 227 6.08 16.51 1.24
N LEU A 228 6.64 16.17 2.40
CA LEU A 228 6.45 16.90 3.67
C LEU A 228 7.39 18.10 3.85
N SER A 229 8.52 18.12 3.12
CA SER A 229 9.52 19.19 3.19
C SER A 229 9.14 20.43 2.36
N ILE A 230 8.23 20.27 1.40
CA ILE A 230 7.65 21.38 0.64
C ILE A 230 6.54 22.01 1.50
N LYS A 231 6.91 23.02 2.30
CA LYS A 231 5.98 23.85 3.07
C LYS A 231 6.01 25.29 2.59
#